data_AF-A0A7J8F3F1-F1
#
_entry.id   AF-A0A7J8F3F1-F1
#
_cell.length_a   1.000
_cell.length_b   1.000
_cell.length_c   1.000
_cell.angle_alpha   90.00
_cell.angle_beta   90.00
_cell.angle_gamma   90.00
#
_symmetry.space_group_name_H-M   'P 1'
#
loop_
_entity.id
_entity.type
_entity.pdbx_description
1 polymer ?
#
loop_
_entity_poly.entity_id
_entity_poly.type
_entity_poly.pdbx_seq_one_letter_code
_entity_poly.pdbx_strand_id
1 'polypeptide(L)'
;MRGRHETTWTILRRFGYGDTLELSSDYLFPPLHVPPGCSTELNHFGYQFVQRVFEKHDQDRDGTLSPVELQGLFSVFPAAPWGPQFLCTVRSEAGQLPLHGYLCQWTLVTYLDVQRCLEHLGYLGYPILCKQDSQAHAITVTREKRLDQEKGQTQRNVLLCNVVGARGVGKSAFLQAFLGRGLRHQDARELCEEPAIYAIDTVQVNGQEKYLILCEVNADSLLASTHDATCDVACLMFDGSDPQSFALCASVYKRHYMDRQTPCLFVSSKADLPEGVSLPGLSPAEFCRRHRLPAPTLFSCSGPAEPSTAIFTQLATMATFPHLVHGELHTTSFWLRLTLGAVGTAVAAILSFSLYRVLVKSR
;
A
#
# COMPACT_ATOMS: atom_id res chain seq x y z
N MET A 1 43.36 -38.98 12.04
CA MET A 1 41.96 -38.75 11.63
C MET A 1 41.23 -37.68 12.46
N ARG A 2 41.68 -37.31 13.68
CA ARG A 2 41.00 -36.32 14.55
C ARG A 2 40.98 -34.86 14.06
N GLY A 3 41.96 -34.40 13.28
CA GLY A 3 42.03 -32.99 12.85
C GLY A 3 41.05 -32.55 11.77
N ARG A 4 40.45 -33.47 10.99
CA ARG A 4 39.49 -33.14 9.91
C ARG A 4 38.08 -32.84 10.44
N HIS A 5 37.68 -33.50 11.53
CA HIS A 5 36.35 -33.30 12.13
C HIS A 5 36.23 -31.90 12.76
N GLU A 6 37.31 -31.41 13.37
CA GLU A 6 37.35 -30.08 13.97
C GLU A 6 37.16 -28.98 12.92
N THR A 7 37.77 -29.14 11.73
CA THR A 7 37.61 -28.20 10.60
C THR A 7 36.17 -28.17 10.07
N THR A 8 35.50 -29.33 9.99
CA THR A 8 34.09 -29.41 9.59
C THR A 8 33.17 -28.72 10.59
N TRP A 9 33.36 -28.94 11.89
CA TRP A 9 32.57 -28.30 12.94
C TRP A 9 32.80 -26.78 13.01
N THR A 10 34.02 -26.30 12.74
CA THR A 10 34.29 -24.85 12.60
C THR A 10 33.45 -24.23 11.49
N ILE A 11 33.33 -24.89 10.34
CA ILE A 11 32.49 -24.41 9.23
C ILE A 11 31.01 -24.43 9.63
N LEU A 12 30.50 -25.55 10.17
CA LEU A 12 29.10 -25.66 10.58
C LEU A 12 28.70 -24.58 11.58
N ARG A 13 29.50 -24.38 12.63
CA ARG A 13 29.25 -23.32 13.63
C ARG A 13 29.33 -21.92 13.03
N ARG A 14 30.23 -21.70 12.06
CA ARG A 14 30.28 -20.42 11.32
C ARG A 14 28.98 -20.16 10.54
N PHE A 15 28.28 -21.21 10.12
CA PHE A 15 26.99 -21.13 9.44
C PHE A 15 25.78 -21.15 10.39
N GLY A 16 25.99 -21.09 11.71
CA GLY A 16 24.91 -21.05 12.70
C GLY A 16 24.39 -22.41 13.13
N TYR A 17 25.00 -23.51 12.69
CA TYR A 17 24.59 -24.86 13.11
C TYR A 17 25.07 -25.20 14.51
N GLY A 18 24.17 -25.76 15.32
CA GLY A 18 24.46 -26.34 16.62
C GLY A 18 24.98 -27.77 16.53
N ASP A 19 25.23 -28.39 17.70
CA ASP A 19 25.74 -29.77 17.78
C ASP A 19 24.71 -30.81 17.29
N THR A 20 23.42 -30.44 17.17
CA THR A 20 22.35 -31.27 16.58
C THR A 20 22.24 -31.16 15.06
N LEU A 21 23.10 -30.37 14.41
CA LEU A 21 23.01 -30.03 12.98
C LEU A 21 21.71 -29.29 12.60
N GLU A 22 21.11 -28.60 13.56
CA GLU A 22 20.02 -27.64 13.35
C GLU A 22 20.58 -26.21 13.47
N LEU A 23 19.99 -25.26 12.74
CA LEU A 23 20.33 -23.85 12.92
C LEU A 23 19.87 -23.39 14.30
N SER A 24 20.74 -22.68 15.02
CA SER A 24 20.43 -22.21 16.36
C SER A 24 19.31 -21.16 16.33
N SER A 25 18.48 -21.17 17.37
CA SER A 25 17.44 -20.15 17.54
C SER A 25 18.03 -18.74 17.58
N ASP A 26 19.20 -18.56 18.18
CA ASP A 26 19.88 -17.26 18.26
C ASP A 26 20.33 -16.74 16.88
N TYR A 27 20.64 -17.65 15.95
CA TYR A 27 21.01 -17.31 14.58
C TYR A 27 19.79 -16.90 13.74
N LEU A 28 18.69 -17.63 13.87
CA LEU A 28 17.45 -17.39 13.11
C LEU A 28 16.61 -16.23 13.66
N PHE A 29 16.59 -16.05 14.98
CA PHE A 29 15.75 -15.09 15.69
C PHE A 29 16.61 -14.13 16.54
N PRO A 30 17.48 -13.32 15.91
CA PRO A 30 18.27 -12.36 16.65
C PRO A 30 17.36 -11.30 17.31
N PRO A 31 17.76 -10.77 18.48
CA PRO A 31 16.95 -9.77 19.18
C PRO A 31 16.82 -8.49 18.35
N LEU A 32 15.58 -8.06 18.09
CA LEU A 32 15.24 -6.80 17.47
C LEU A 32 14.04 -6.18 18.18
N HIS A 33 14.29 -5.09 18.93
CA HIS A 33 13.22 -4.39 19.65
C HIS A 33 12.51 -3.41 18.72
N VAL A 34 11.22 -3.62 18.49
CA VAL A 34 10.34 -2.72 17.73
C VAL A 34 9.39 -2.02 18.72
N PRO A 35 9.58 -0.72 19.02
CA PRO A 35 8.68 0.01 19.90
C PRO A 35 7.26 0.11 19.31
N PRO A 36 6.22 0.22 20.16
CA PRO A 36 4.85 0.47 19.70
C PRO A 36 4.77 1.74 18.84
N GLY A 37 4.02 1.68 17.74
CA GLY A 37 3.87 2.80 16.81
C GLY A 37 5.03 2.98 15.82
N CYS A 38 6.08 2.16 15.89
CA CYS A 38 7.11 2.03 14.86
C CYS A 38 6.74 0.96 13.83
N SER A 39 7.38 1.02 12.67
CA SER A 39 7.35 0.00 11.62
C SER A 39 8.77 -0.49 11.32
N THR A 40 8.88 -1.56 10.53
CA THR A 40 10.18 -2.09 10.10
C THR A 40 10.26 -2.11 8.58
N GLU A 41 11.42 -1.73 8.05
CA GLU A 41 11.70 -1.65 6.63
C GLU A 41 13.03 -2.34 6.33
N LEU A 42 13.18 -2.92 5.14
CA LEU A 42 14.50 -3.30 4.65
C LEU A 42 15.31 -2.03 4.38
N ASN A 43 16.54 -2.01 4.86
CA ASN A 43 17.47 -0.95 4.52
C ASN A 43 18.20 -1.27 3.21
N HIS A 44 19.05 -0.35 2.77
CA HIS A 44 19.77 -0.51 1.50
C HIS A 44 20.63 -1.79 1.44
N PHE A 45 21.24 -2.21 2.56
CA PHE A 45 22.01 -3.46 2.61
C PHE A 45 21.11 -4.70 2.48
N GLY A 46 19.93 -4.67 3.11
CA GLY A 46 18.90 -5.68 2.96
C GLY A 46 18.47 -5.84 1.50
N TYR A 47 18.08 -4.74 0.85
CA TYR A 47 17.70 -4.73 -0.57
C TYR A 47 18.82 -5.24 -1.49
N GLN A 48 20.05 -4.75 -1.31
CA GLN A 48 21.21 -5.21 -2.10
C GLN A 48 21.48 -6.71 -1.91
N PHE A 49 21.21 -7.26 -0.74
CA PHE A 49 21.38 -8.69 -0.52
C PHE A 49 20.30 -9.51 -1.22
N VAL A 50 19.02 -9.19 -1.00
CA VAL A 50 17.93 -9.98 -1.59
C VAL A 50 17.92 -9.86 -3.11
N GLN A 51 18.33 -8.72 -3.66
CA GLN A 51 18.55 -8.56 -5.11
C GLN A 51 19.67 -9.48 -5.63
N ARG A 52 20.81 -9.56 -4.94
CA ARG A 52 21.88 -10.51 -5.31
C ARG A 52 21.42 -11.97 -5.24
N VAL A 53 20.52 -12.29 -4.31
CA VAL A 53 19.90 -13.62 -4.22
C VAL A 53 19.00 -13.87 -5.43
N PHE A 54 18.20 -12.89 -5.85
CA PHE A 54 17.39 -12.97 -7.07
C PHE A 54 18.27 -13.22 -8.30
N GLU A 55 19.25 -12.36 -8.55
CA GLU A 55 20.15 -12.42 -9.71
C GLU A 55 20.94 -13.73 -9.80
N LYS A 56 21.17 -14.39 -8.66
CA LYS A 56 21.83 -15.71 -8.62
C LYS A 56 20.92 -16.83 -9.13
N HIS A 57 19.60 -16.70 -8.95
CA HIS A 57 18.63 -17.72 -9.32
C HIS A 57 17.94 -17.44 -10.65
N ASP A 58 17.97 -16.21 -11.15
CA ASP A 58 17.61 -15.84 -12.52
C ASP A 58 18.70 -16.35 -13.49
N GLN A 59 18.57 -17.61 -13.90
CA GLN A 59 19.59 -18.33 -14.66
C GLN A 59 19.60 -17.94 -16.13
N ASP A 60 18.42 -17.67 -16.68
CA ASP A 60 18.26 -17.24 -18.07
C ASP A 60 18.38 -15.72 -18.25
N ARG A 61 18.42 -14.95 -17.15
CA ARG A 61 18.62 -13.50 -17.11
C ARG A 61 17.48 -12.75 -17.78
N ASP A 62 16.26 -13.28 -17.64
CA ASP A 62 15.05 -12.66 -18.17
C ASP A 62 14.49 -11.58 -17.22
N GLY A 63 15.06 -11.43 -16.02
CA GLY A 63 14.64 -10.46 -15.01
C GLY A 63 13.41 -10.91 -14.21
N THR A 64 13.01 -12.17 -14.36
CA THR A 64 11.93 -12.84 -13.63
C THR A 64 12.43 -14.16 -13.04
N LEU A 65 11.71 -14.68 -12.05
CA LEU A 65 11.92 -16.04 -11.56
C LEU A 65 10.76 -16.92 -11.99
N SER A 66 11.08 -17.93 -12.79
CA SER A 66 10.18 -19.03 -13.11
C SER A 66 9.88 -19.89 -11.86
N PRO A 67 8.83 -20.73 -11.89
CA PRO A 67 8.55 -21.66 -10.79
C PRO A 67 9.73 -22.59 -10.45
N VAL A 68 10.54 -22.97 -11.45
CA VAL A 68 11.71 -23.83 -11.27
C VAL A 68 12.84 -23.09 -10.55
N GLU A 69 13.09 -21.82 -10.92
CA GLU A 69 14.11 -21.00 -10.28
C GLU A 69 13.72 -20.61 -8.86
N LEU A 70 12.42 -20.33 -8.62
CA LEU A 70 11.88 -20.16 -7.28
C LEU A 70 12.07 -21.40 -6.42
N GLN A 71 11.84 -22.60 -6.97
CA GLN A 71 12.11 -23.85 -6.26
C GLN A 71 13.61 -23.98 -5.92
N GLY A 72 14.50 -23.56 -6.82
CA GLY A 72 15.93 -23.47 -6.56
C GLY A 72 16.28 -22.49 -5.44
N LEU A 73 15.68 -21.29 -5.44
CA LEU A 73 15.86 -20.28 -4.39
C LEU A 73 15.39 -20.80 -3.03
N PHE A 74 14.26 -21.50 -3.01
CA PHE A 74 13.67 -22.06 -1.80
C PHE A 74 14.37 -23.32 -1.29
N SER A 75 15.33 -23.89 -2.03
CA SER A 75 15.97 -25.15 -1.65
C SER A 75 16.81 -25.07 -0.37
N VAL A 76 17.15 -23.86 0.08
CA VAL A 76 17.90 -23.62 1.34
C VAL A 76 16.99 -23.43 2.55
N PHE A 77 15.68 -23.38 2.33
CA PHE A 77 14.68 -23.27 3.38
C PHE A 77 14.18 -24.66 3.77
N PRO A 78 13.76 -24.88 5.03
CA PRO A 78 13.18 -26.16 5.46
C PRO A 78 11.84 -26.44 4.77
N ALA A 79 11.11 -25.39 4.38
CA ALA A 79 9.89 -25.43 3.57
C ALA A 79 9.80 -24.15 2.74
N ALA A 80 8.98 -24.14 1.69
CA ALA A 80 8.78 -22.94 0.86
C ALA A 80 8.33 -21.75 1.75
N PRO A 81 9.08 -20.63 1.78
CA PRO A 81 8.79 -19.51 2.68
C PRO A 81 7.51 -18.77 2.28
N TRP A 82 7.15 -18.81 1.00
CA TRP A 82 5.96 -18.18 0.45
C TRP A 82 5.09 -19.24 -0.23
N GLY A 83 3.80 -19.26 0.11
CA GLY A 83 2.82 -20.09 -0.59
C GLY A 83 2.39 -19.45 -1.92
N PRO A 84 1.73 -20.20 -2.82
CA PRO A 84 1.39 -19.76 -4.17
C PRO A 84 0.60 -18.44 -4.23
N GLN A 85 -0.13 -18.11 -3.16
CA GLN A 85 -0.90 -16.88 -3.01
C GLN A 85 -0.07 -15.60 -3.11
N PHE A 86 1.25 -15.64 -2.91
CA PHE A 86 2.09 -14.43 -3.00
C PHE A 86 2.01 -13.83 -4.42
N LEU A 87 1.79 -14.63 -5.46
CA LEU A 87 1.58 -14.15 -6.81
C LEU A 87 0.30 -13.32 -6.94
N CYS A 88 -0.66 -13.44 -6.02
CA CYS A 88 -1.83 -12.55 -5.94
C CYS A 88 -1.60 -11.29 -5.08
N THR A 89 -0.47 -11.21 -4.39
CA THR A 89 -0.12 -10.13 -3.47
C THR A 89 0.83 -9.11 -4.10
N VAL A 90 1.66 -9.53 -5.06
CA VAL A 90 2.64 -8.67 -5.74
C VAL A 90 2.42 -8.70 -7.24
N ARG A 91 2.95 -7.68 -7.96
CA ARG A 91 2.92 -7.67 -9.42
C ARG A 91 3.72 -8.86 -9.96
N SER A 92 3.09 -9.61 -10.86
CA SER A 92 3.68 -10.77 -11.54
C SER A 92 3.36 -10.71 -13.03
N GLU A 93 4.19 -11.35 -13.85
CA GLU A 93 4.08 -11.35 -15.31
C GLU A 93 3.94 -12.80 -15.78
N ALA A 94 2.81 -13.15 -16.39
CA ALA A 94 2.53 -14.52 -16.88
C ALA A 94 2.78 -15.64 -15.84
N GLY A 95 2.59 -15.36 -14.54
CA GLY A 95 2.85 -16.32 -13.44
C GLY A 95 4.31 -16.40 -13.00
N GLN A 96 5.23 -15.67 -13.64
CA GLN A 96 6.61 -15.50 -13.22
C GLN A 96 6.76 -14.29 -12.28
N LEU A 97 7.77 -14.33 -11.42
CA LEU A 97 8.02 -13.29 -10.42
C LEU A 97 9.13 -12.33 -10.89
N PRO A 98 8.82 -11.12 -11.39
CA PRO A 98 9.83 -10.12 -11.73
C PRO A 98 10.59 -9.65 -10.48
N LEU A 99 11.80 -9.13 -10.66
CA LEU A 99 12.62 -8.57 -9.56
C LEU A 99 11.81 -7.59 -8.70
N HIS A 100 11.04 -6.71 -9.33
CA HIS A 100 10.17 -5.75 -8.62
C HIS A 100 9.16 -6.43 -7.69
N GLY A 101 8.44 -7.44 -8.18
CA GLY A 101 7.48 -8.20 -7.38
C GLY A 101 8.15 -8.97 -6.25
N TYR A 102 9.35 -9.52 -6.50
CA TYR A 102 10.18 -10.16 -5.49
C TYR A 102 10.60 -9.19 -4.37
N LEU A 103 11.04 -7.98 -4.72
CA LEU A 103 11.38 -6.95 -3.72
C LEU A 103 10.14 -6.51 -2.94
N CYS A 104 8.99 -6.34 -3.60
CA CYS A 104 7.73 -6.04 -2.93
C CYS A 104 7.34 -7.13 -1.92
N GLN A 105 7.52 -8.41 -2.27
CA GLN A 105 7.23 -9.52 -1.36
C GLN A 105 8.12 -9.47 -0.11
N TRP A 106 9.41 -9.20 -0.28
CA TRP A 106 10.34 -9.01 0.85
C TRP A 106 9.93 -7.83 1.73
N THR A 107 9.62 -6.68 1.12
CA THR A 107 9.15 -5.48 1.83
C THR A 107 7.90 -5.76 2.66
N LEU A 108 6.95 -6.53 2.10
CA LEU A 108 5.72 -6.90 2.78
C LEU A 108 6.00 -7.81 3.99
N VAL A 109 6.82 -8.85 3.82
CA VAL A 109 7.17 -9.75 4.92
C VAL A 109 7.89 -8.99 6.03
N THR A 110 8.83 -8.10 5.68
CA THR A 110 9.50 -7.24 6.67
C THR A 110 8.50 -6.39 7.43
N TYR A 111 7.56 -5.73 6.74
CA TYR A 111 6.60 -4.84 7.36
C TYR A 111 5.60 -5.57 8.28
N LEU A 112 5.12 -6.75 7.88
CA LEU A 112 4.08 -7.50 8.61
C LEU A 112 4.64 -8.41 9.71
N ASP A 113 5.77 -9.07 9.47
CA ASP A 113 6.37 -10.06 10.37
C ASP A 113 7.91 -10.02 10.25
N VAL A 114 8.51 -9.05 10.95
CA VAL A 114 9.96 -8.87 10.94
C VAL A 114 10.72 -10.10 11.43
N GLN A 115 10.15 -10.89 12.34
CA GLN A 115 10.81 -12.10 12.84
C GLN A 115 10.91 -13.16 11.75
N ARG A 116 9.84 -13.35 10.97
CA ARG A 116 9.88 -14.21 9.78
C ARG A 116 10.86 -13.69 8.73
N CYS A 117 10.94 -12.37 8.53
CA CYS A 117 11.93 -11.78 7.63
C CYS A 117 13.37 -12.11 8.07
N LEU A 118 13.69 -11.93 9.36
CA LEU A 118 15.00 -12.25 9.92
C LEU A 118 15.32 -13.75 9.77
N GLU A 119 14.35 -14.62 10.02
CA GLU A 119 14.48 -16.07 9.82
C GLU A 119 14.80 -16.41 8.36
N HIS A 120 14.11 -15.77 7.40
CA HIS A 120 14.36 -15.99 5.97
C HIS A 120 15.76 -15.50 5.54
N LEU A 121 16.20 -14.34 6.05
CA LEU A 121 17.59 -13.88 5.87
C LEU A 121 18.61 -14.85 6.52
N GLY A 122 18.19 -15.49 7.61
CA GLY A 122 18.73 -16.72 8.22
C GLY A 122 19.11 -17.77 7.20
N TYR A 123 18.09 -18.38 6.61
CA TYR A 123 18.26 -19.48 5.66
C TYR A 123 19.04 -19.07 4.41
N LEU A 124 18.90 -17.83 3.96
CA LEU A 124 19.68 -17.30 2.84
C LEU A 124 21.15 -17.01 3.19
N GLY A 125 21.53 -17.03 4.47
CA GLY A 125 22.90 -16.88 4.93
C GLY A 125 23.41 -15.44 4.95
N TYR A 126 22.53 -14.43 5.08
CA TYR A 126 22.91 -13.01 5.06
C TYR A 126 24.08 -12.61 5.99
N PRO A 127 24.21 -13.04 7.27
CA PRO A 127 25.27 -12.56 8.17
C PRO A 127 26.62 -13.07 7.69
N ILE A 128 26.64 -14.26 7.10
CA ILE A 128 27.86 -14.92 6.64
C ILE A 128 28.31 -14.30 5.33
N LEU A 129 27.38 -14.14 4.39
CA LEU A 129 27.65 -13.61 3.05
C LEU A 129 27.93 -12.10 3.07
N CYS A 130 27.28 -11.36 3.96
CA CYS A 130 27.49 -9.92 4.14
C CYS A 130 28.50 -9.58 5.24
N LYS A 131 29.10 -10.58 5.89
CA LYS A 131 30.05 -10.42 7.01
C LYS A 131 29.51 -9.51 8.13
N GLN A 132 28.26 -9.73 8.51
CA GLN A 132 27.58 -9.05 9.61
C GLN A 132 27.43 -10.01 10.80
N ASP A 133 27.27 -9.45 11.99
CA ASP A 133 27.04 -10.25 13.20
C ASP A 133 25.62 -10.81 13.27
N SER A 134 24.67 -10.17 12.57
CA SER A 134 23.25 -10.54 12.64
C SER A 134 22.47 -10.06 11.41
N GLN A 135 21.39 -10.79 11.11
CA GLN A 135 20.34 -10.43 10.14
C GLN A 135 19.72 -9.07 10.42
N ALA A 136 19.67 -8.66 11.69
CA ALA A 136 19.06 -7.40 12.12
C ALA A 136 19.71 -6.17 11.44
N HIS A 137 20.96 -6.28 10.98
CA HIS A 137 21.63 -5.22 10.22
C HIS A 137 20.99 -4.94 8.85
N ALA A 138 20.10 -5.80 8.36
CA ALA A 138 19.33 -5.56 7.14
C ALA A 138 18.07 -4.71 7.38
N ILE A 139 17.68 -4.49 8.64
CA ILE A 139 16.39 -3.89 9.01
C ILE A 139 16.61 -2.49 9.59
N THR A 140 15.76 -1.55 9.16
CA THR A 140 15.59 -0.25 9.81
C THR A 140 14.29 -0.25 10.60
N VAL A 141 14.37 0.05 11.90
CA VAL A 141 13.17 0.36 12.71
C VAL A 141 12.88 1.84 12.55
N THR A 142 11.70 2.18 12.05
CA THR A 142 11.31 3.57 11.84
C THR A 142 11.05 4.27 13.17
N ARG A 143 11.02 5.61 13.17
CA ARG A 143 10.51 6.35 14.33
C ARG A 143 9.01 6.12 14.52
N GLU A 144 8.51 6.51 15.68
CA GLU A 144 7.09 6.42 16.01
C GLU A 144 6.26 7.28 15.06
N LYS A 145 5.19 6.69 14.54
CA LYS A 145 4.26 7.32 13.59
C LYS A 145 3.60 8.58 14.13
N ARG A 146 3.33 8.66 15.43
CA ARG A 146 2.75 9.86 16.05
C ARG A 146 3.62 11.10 15.81
N LEU A 147 4.96 10.93 15.86
CA LEU A 147 5.90 12.01 15.58
C LEU A 147 5.87 12.47 14.12
N ASP A 148 5.59 11.55 13.19
CA ASP A 148 5.37 11.90 11.78
C ASP A 148 4.10 12.73 11.61
N GLN A 149 3.02 12.36 12.30
CA GLN A 149 1.74 13.07 12.27
C GLN A 149 1.86 14.47 12.87
N GLU A 150 2.54 14.61 14.01
CA GLU A 150 2.82 15.91 14.64
C GLU A 150 3.67 16.83 13.74
N LYS A 151 4.62 16.27 12.98
CA LYS A 151 5.42 17.01 12.00
C LYS A 151 4.74 17.21 10.65
N GLY A 152 3.59 16.57 10.44
CA GLY A 152 2.85 16.57 9.19
C GLY A 152 3.47 15.74 8.05
N GLN A 153 4.70 15.23 8.17
CA GLN A 153 5.36 14.49 7.10
C GLN A 153 6.08 13.26 7.63
N THR A 154 5.89 12.13 6.95
CA THR A 154 6.66 10.91 7.19
C THR A 154 7.90 10.81 6.28
N GLN A 155 8.97 10.23 6.82
CA GLN A 155 10.16 9.84 6.05
C GLN A 155 10.16 8.34 5.73
N ARG A 156 9.12 7.61 6.14
CA ARG A 156 8.95 6.18 5.85
C ARG A 156 8.82 5.95 4.37
N ASN A 157 9.30 4.79 3.91
CA ASN A 157 9.18 4.37 2.52
C ASN A 157 8.04 3.39 2.32
N VAL A 158 7.57 2.75 3.39
CA VAL A 158 6.46 1.79 3.35
C VAL A 158 5.25 2.37 4.06
N LEU A 159 4.11 2.40 3.36
CA LEU A 159 2.87 3.00 3.81
C LEU A 159 1.75 1.95 3.81
N LEU A 160 0.99 1.84 4.90
CA LEU A 160 -0.15 0.92 4.99
C LEU A 160 -1.47 1.65 4.74
N CYS A 161 -2.23 1.17 3.77
CA CYS A 161 -3.60 1.57 3.50
C CYS A 161 -4.58 0.45 3.85
N ASN A 162 -5.51 0.72 4.76
CA ASN A 162 -6.62 -0.20 5.00
C ASN A 162 -7.74 0.10 4.01
N VAL A 163 -8.10 -0.89 3.19
CA VAL A 163 -9.22 -0.86 2.26
C VAL A 163 -10.42 -1.49 2.95
N VAL A 164 -11.33 -0.64 3.44
CA VAL A 164 -12.43 -1.01 4.31
C VAL A 164 -13.77 -0.86 3.58
N GLY A 165 -14.63 -1.86 3.68
CA GLY A 165 -15.97 -1.81 3.10
C GLY A 165 -16.75 -3.09 3.30
N ALA A 166 -18.03 -3.08 2.94
CA ALA A 166 -18.92 -4.24 3.03
C ALA A 166 -18.44 -5.39 2.13
N ARG A 167 -18.94 -6.61 2.36
CA ARG A 167 -18.71 -7.73 1.43
C ARG A 167 -19.35 -7.41 0.08
N GLY A 168 -18.63 -7.67 -1.02
CA GLY A 168 -19.17 -7.50 -2.39
C GLY A 168 -19.01 -6.11 -3.03
N VAL A 169 -18.45 -5.13 -2.32
CA VAL A 169 -18.14 -3.79 -2.87
C VAL A 169 -16.91 -3.76 -3.79
N GLY A 170 -16.27 -4.91 -4.05
CA GLY A 170 -15.14 -4.98 -5.00
C GLY A 170 -13.75 -4.67 -4.42
N LYS A 171 -13.55 -4.76 -3.10
CA LYS A 171 -12.25 -4.52 -2.44
C LYS A 171 -11.11 -5.36 -3.04
N SER A 172 -11.32 -6.65 -3.22
CA SER A 172 -10.30 -7.54 -3.79
C SER A 172 -9.95 -7.16 -5.24
N ALA A 173 -10.93 -6.70 -6.02
CA ALA A 173 -10.69 -6.20 -7.37
C ALA A 173 -9.89 -4.87 -7.36
N PHE A 174 -10.11 -4.00 -6.37
CA PHE A 174 -9.31 -2.80 -6.15
C PHE A 174 -7.85 -3.12 -5.82
N LEU A 175 -7.61 -4.13 -4.97
CA LEU A 175 -6.26 -4.64 -4.69
C LEU A 175 -5.59 -5.21 -5.94
N GLN A 176 -6.28 -6.02 -6.73
CA GLN A 176 -5.71 -6.59 -7.96
C GLN A 176 -5.47 -5.52 -9.03
N ALA A 177 -6.33 -4.51 -9.11
CA ALA A 177 -6.14 -3.36 -10.00
C ALA A 177 -4.85 -2.58 -9.69
N PHE A 178 -4.47 -2.50 -8.42
CA PHE A 178 -3.20 -1.89 -8.01
C PHE A 178 -1.98 -2.61 -8.59
N LEU A 179 -2.07 -3.94 -8.70
CA LEU A 179 -1.02 -4.78 -9.29
C LEU A 179 -1.04 -4.78 -10.83
N GLY A 180 -1.93 -4.01 -11.46
CA GLY A 180 -2.10 -3.94 -12.92
C GLY A 180 -3.06 -4.96 -13.50
N ARG A 181 -3.87 -5.64 -12.66
CA ARG A 181 -4.80 -6.69 -13.12
C ARG A 181 -6.24 -6.19 -13.17
N GLY A 182 -6.78 -6.10 -14.38
CA GLY A 182 -8.21 -5.81 -14.61
C GLY A 182 -9.13 -7.02 -14.40
N LEU A 183 -10.45 -6.78 -14.36
CA LEU A 183 -11.48 -7.82 -14.18
C LEU A 183 -11.51 -8.89 -15.29
N ARG A 184 -10.87 -8.60 -16.44
CA ARG A 184 -10.81 -9.49 -17.61
C ARG A 184 -9.61 -10.44 -17.61
N HIS A 185 -8.62 -10.25 -16.72
CA HIS A 185 -7.53 -11.21 -16.56
C HIS A 185 -8.07 -12.46 -15.86
N GLN A 186 -8.41 -13.48 -16.65
CA GLN A 186 -8.85 -14.79 -16.17
C GLN A 186 -7.75 -15.47 -15.34
N ASP A 187 -6.48 -15.17 -15.61
CA ASP A 187 -5.31 -15.72 -14.93
C ASP A 187 -5.37 -15.48 -13.40
N ALA A 188 -5.85 -14.33 -12.94
CA ALA A 188 -5.90 -14.00 -11.51
C ALA A 188 -6.91 -14.84 -10.72
N ARG A 189 -7.93 -15.40 -11.39
CA ARG A 189 -8.98 -16.22 -10.79
C ARG A 189 -8.59 -17.70 -10.70
N GLU A 190 -7.70 -18.16 -11.58
CA GLU A 190 -7.20 -19.54 -11.59
C GLU A 190 -5.97 -19.71 -10.69
N LEU A 191 -5.20 -18.64 -10.46
CA LEU A 191 -3.98 -18.68 -9.64
C LEU A 191 -4.21 -18.75 -8.11
N CYS A 192 -5.39 -18.35 -7.62
CA CYS A 192 -5.63 -18.18 -6.18
C CYS A 192 -7.01 -18.70 -5.74
N GLU A 193 -7.03 -19.85 -5.05
CA GLU A 193 -8.23 -20.43 -4.43
C GLU A 193 -8.76 -19.56 -3.27
N GLU A 194 -7.87 -18.82 -2.60
CA GLU A 194 -8.20 -17.88 -1.52
C GLU A 194 -7.95 -16.42 -1.93
N PRO A 195 -8.81 -15.47 -1.54
CA PRO A 195 -8.65 -14.07 -1.88
C PRO A 195 -7.43 -13.47 -1.15
N ALA A 196 -6.55 -12.79 -1.91
CA ALA A 196 -5.42 -12.08 -1.33
C ALA A 196 -5.89 -10.95 -0.40
N ILE A 197 -5.48 -11.01 0.86
CA ILE A 197 -5.77 -10.00 1.89
C ILE A 197 -4.90 -8.76 1.69
N TYR A 198 -3.73 -8.92 1.07
CA TYR A 198 -2.77 -7.84 0.85
C TYR A 198 -2.47 -7.67 -0.63
N ALA A 199 -2.16 -6.44 -1.03
CA ALA A 199 -1.47 -6.14 -2.28
C ALA A 199 -0.39 -5.09 -2.02
N ILE A 200 0.79 -5.24 -2.62
CA ILE A 200 1.89 -4.29 -2.46
C ILE A 200 2.53 -3.96 -3.81
N ASP A 201 2.81 -2.68 -4.01
CA ASP A 201 3.51 -2.16 -5.18
C ASP A 201 4.11 -0.79 -4.86
N THR A 202 4.84 -0.20 -5.80
CA THR A 202 5.37 1.15 -5.67
C THR A 202 4.48 2.19 -6.34
N VAL A 203 4.52 3.39 -5.78
CA VAL A 203 3.80 4.59 -6.23
C VAL A 203 4.73 5.79 -6.14
N GLN A 204 4.58 6.72 -7.09
CA GLN A 204 5.39 7.94 -7.13
C GLN A 204 4.67 9.08 -6.42
N VAL A 205 5.25 9.57 -5.33
CA VAL A 205 4.74 10.69 -4.52
C VAL A 205 5.75 11.83 -4.57
N ASN A 206 5.42 12.93 -5.24
CA ASN A 206 6.30 14.10 -5.42
C ASN A 206 7.71 13.74 -5.94
N GLY A 207 7.80 12.77 -6.86
CA GLY A 207 9.06 12.29 -7.44
C GLY A 207 9.86 11.34 -6.54
N GLN A 208 9.30 10.93 -5.39
CA GLN A 208 9.85 9.88 -4.54
C GLN A 208 9.05 8.60 -4.73
N GLU A 209 9.76 7.49 -4.92
CA GLU A 209 9.14 6.17 -4.91
C GLU A 209 8.82 5.74 -3.47
N LYS A 210 7.59 5.28 -3.26
CA LYS A 210 7.11 4.74 -1.98
C LYS A 210 6.44 3.40 -2.22
N TYR A 211 6.60 2.47 -1.29
CA TYR A 211 5.82 1.23 -1.25
C TYR A 211 4.46 1.52 -0.58
N LEU A 212 3.38 1.12 -1.23
CA LEU A 212 2.03 1.17 -0.69
C LEU A 212 1.55 -0.26 -0.48
N ILE A 213 1.18 -0.58 0.75
CA ILE A 213 0.53 -1.85 1.11
C ILE A 213 -0.97 -1.58 1.21
N LEU A 214 -1.77 -2.25 0.40
CA LEU A 214 -3.22 -2.30 0.53
C LEU A 214 -3.59 -3.53 1.35
N CYS A 215 -4.36 -3.34 2.42
CA CYS A 215 -4.89 -4.38 3.28
C CYS A 215 -6.41 -4.41 3.17
N GLU A 216 -6.98 -5.50 2.66
CA GLU A 216 -8.42 -5.67 2.62
C GLU A 216 -8.97 -5.94 4.03
N VAL A 217 -9.91 -5.11 4.47
CA VAL A 217 -10.54 -5.20 5.79
C VAL A 217 -12.06 -5.20 5.64
N ASN A 218 -12.73 -6.15 6.30
CA ASN A 218 -14.19 -6.14 6.37
C ASN A 218 -14.67 -5.10 7.38
N ALA A 219 -15.57 -4.22 6.95
CA ALA A 219 -16.20 -3.21 7.79
C ALA A 219 -16.92 -3.82 9.00
N ASP A 220 -17.58 -4.98 8.84
CA ASP A 220 -18.31 -5.65 9.93
C ASP A 220 -17.35 -6.09 11.04
N SER A 221 -16.17 -6.61 10.67
CA SER A 221 -15.13 -7.01 11.62
C SER A 221 -14.60 -5.82 12.43
N LEU A 222 -14.40 -4.67 11.79
CA LEU A 222 -13.98 -3.45 12.49
C LEU A 222 -15.05 -2.92 13.44
N LEU A 223 -16.33 -3.00 13.07
CA LEU A 223 -17.42 -2.57 13.95
C LEU A 223 -17.65 -3.51 15.14
N ALA A 224 -17.35 -4.80 14.97
CA ALA A 224 -17.43 -5.81 16.03
C ALA A 224 -16.23 -5.77 16.98
N SER A 225 -15.02 -5.45 16.48
CA SER A 225 -13.80 -5.45 17.28
C SER A 225 -13.55 -4.12 18.01
N THR A 226 -12.87 -4.20 19.16
CA THR A 226 -12.26 -3.05 19.85
C THR A 226 -10.82 -2.80 19.40
N HIS A 227 -10.30 -3.60 18.48
CA HIS A 227 -8.93 -3.49 17.99
C HIS A 227 -8.73 -2.22 17.17
N ASP A 228 -7.54 -1.65 17.29
CA ASP A 228 -7.17 -0.44 16.59
C ASP A 228 -7.04 -0.70 15.08
N ALA A 229 -7.83 0.03 14.29
CA ALA A 229 -7.71 0.08 12.83
C ALA A 229 -6.51 0.94 12.39
N THR A 230 -5.31 0.68 12.95
CA THR A 230 -4.11 1.46 12.66
C THR A 230 -3.67 1.29 11.21
N CYS A 231 -3.59 2.40 10.49
CA CYS A 231 -3.10 2.48 9.10
C CYS A 231 -2.66 3.90 8.80
N ASP A 232 -1.80 4.09 7.81
CA ASP A 232 -1.30 5.41 7.38
C ASP A 232 -2.36 6.20 6.62
N VAL A 233 -3.27 5.50 5.94
CA VAL A 233 -4.44 6.06 5.26
C VAL A 233 -5.56 5.02 5.24
N ALA A 234 -6.81 5.45 5.39
CA ALA A 234 -7.97 4.59 5.25
C ALA A 234 -8.69 4.84 3.92
N CYS A 235 -8.89 3.79 3.13
CA CYS A 235 -9.71 3.79 1.92
C CYS A 235 -11.07 3.18 2.27
N LEU A 236 -12.11 4.01 2.36
CA LEU A 236 -13.48 3.61 2.69
C LEU A 236 -14.25 3.37 1.39
N MET A 237 -14.31 2.10 0.97
CA MET A 237 -14.92 1.67 -0.28
C MET A 237 -16.38 1.29 -0.10
N PHE A 238 -17.25 1.90 -0.92
CA PHE A 238 -18.66 1.58 -1.03
C PHE A 238 -19.03 1.33 -2.49
N ASP A 239 -20.17 0.70 -2.74
CA ASP A 239 -20.72 0.47 -4.07
C ASP A 239 -21.72 1.59 -4.39
N GLY A 240 -21.47 2.35 -5.46
CA GLY A 240 -22.34 3.46 -5.86
C GLY A 240 -23.77 3.01 -6.18
N SER A 241 -23.97 1.74 -6.50
CA SER A 241 -25.29 1.13 -6.74
C SER A 241 -26.00 0.65 -5.47
N ASP A 242 -25.29 0.50 -4.34
CA ASP A 242 -25.84 0.04 -3.06
C ASP A 242 -25.73 1.11 -1.96
N PRO A 243 -26.83 1.82 -1.65
CA PRO A 243 -26.85 2.83 -0.60
C PRO A 243 -26.47 2.33 0.81
N GLN A 244 -26.67 1.05 1.12
CA GLN A 244 -26.33 0.50 2.44
C GLN A 244 -24.83 0.38 2.65
N SER A 245 -24.09 0.07 1.59
CA SER A 245 -22.64 -0.01 1.62
C SER A 245 -21.99 1.30 2.08
N PHE A 246 -22.53 2.45 1.67
CA PHE A 246 -22.06 3.76 2.12
C PHE A 246 -22.35 4.01 3.60
N ALA A 247 -23.55 3.66 4.09
CA ALA A 247 -23.94 3.84 5.49
C ALA A 247 -23.01 3.07 6.44
N LEU A 248 -22.56 1.88 6.01
CA LEU A 248 -21.58 1.08 6.74
C LEU A 248 -20.22 1.79 6.82
N CYS A 249 -19.69 2.28 5.70
CA CYS A 249 -18.44 3.04 5.65
C CYS A 249 -18.49 4.32 6.51
N ALA A 250 -19.61 5.06 6.46
CA ALA A 250 -19.83 6.24 7.29
C ALA A 250 -19.83 5.89 8.80
N SER A 251 -20.37 4.73 9.17
CA SER A 251 -20.38 4.26 10.56
C SER A 251 -18.98 3.87 11.04
N VAL A 252 -18.21 3.18 10.20
CA VAL A 252 -16.79 2.87 10.47
C VAL A 252 -15.98 4.15 10.65
N TYR A 253 -16.15 5.14 9.75
CA TYR A 253 -15.48 6.44 9.84
C TYR A 253 -15.73 7.11 11.18
N LYS A 254 -17.00 7.25 11.59
CA LYS A 254 -17.38 7.88 12.86
C LYS A 254 -16.80 7.17 14.07
N ARG A 255 -16.73 5.84 14.05
CA ARG A 255 -16.26 5.04 15.19
C ARG A 255 -14.75 4.98 15.32
N HIS A 256 -14.03 4.88 14.20
CA HIS A 256 -12.61 4.54 14.19
C HIS A 256 -11.70 5.65 13.69
N TYR A 257 -12.18 6.54 12.81
CA TYR A 257 -11.30 7.48 12.11
C TYR A 257 -11.60 8.94 12.40
N MET A 258 -12.82 9.29 12.84
CA MET A 258 -13.26 10.67 13.05
C MET A 258 -12.40 11.43 14.08
N ASP A 259 -12.00 10.77 15.17
CA ASP A 259 -11.17 11.37 16.22
C ASP A 259 -9.67 11.11 16.02
N ARG A 260 -9.29 10.39 14.96
CA ARG A 260 -7.88 10.07 14.65
C ARG A 260 -7.33 11.01 13.60
N GLN A 261 -6.02 11.24 13.63
CA GLN A 261 -5.29 11.98 12.59
C GLN A 261 -5.03 11.12 11.34
N THR A 262 -5.76 10.02 11.15
CA THR A 262 -5.57 9.14 9.99
C THR A 262 -6.37 9.70 8.81
N PRO A 263 -5.71 10.06 7.70
CA PRO A 263 -6.39 10.57 6.52
C PRO A 263 -7.32 9.49 5.94
N CYS A 264 -8.50 9.90 5.50
CA CYS A 264 -9.53 9.00 4.97
C CYS A 264 -9.97 9.45 3.58
N LEU A 265 -10.06 8.51 2.66
CA LEU A 265 -10.61 8.71 1.32
C LEU A 265 -11.83 7.80 1.13
N PHE A 266 -12.96 8.38 0.73
CA PHE A 266 -14.12 7.61 0.31
C PHE A 266 -14.01 7.26 -1.18
N VAL A 267 -14.29 6.01 -1.52
CA VAL A 267 -14.20 5.51 -2.90
C VAL A 267 -15.51 4.85 -3.29
N SER A 268 -16.14 5.39 -4.34
CA SER A 268 -17.31 4.81 -4.97
C SER A 268 -16.85 3.81 -6.03
N SER A 269 -16.98 2.54 -5.71
CA SER A 269 -16.66 1.43 -6.61
C SER A 269 -17.77 1.18 -7.63
N LYS A 270 -17.43 0.39 -8.67
CA LYS A 270 -18.34 0.04 -9.77
C LYS A 270 -18.97 1.27 -10.41
N ALA A 271 -18.18 2.33 -10.60
CA ALA A 271 -18.63 3.58 -11.21
C ALA A 271 -19.10 3.42 -12.68
N ASP A 272 -18.90 2.25 -13.28
CA ASP A 272 -19.49 1.83 -14.55
C ASP A 272 -20.98 1.47 -14.47
N LEU A 273 -21.49 1.19 -13.26
CA LEU A 273 -22.91 0.92 -13.02
C LEU A 273 -23.66 2.22 -12.72
N PRO A 274 -24.98 2.29 -13.05
CA PRO A 274 -25.79 3.43 -12.68
C PRO A 274 -25.84 3.61 -11.16
N GLU A 275 -25.77 4.86 -10.71
CA GLU A 275 -25.90 5.19 -9.29
C GLU A 275 -27.24 4.68 -8.73
N GLY A 276 -27.18 4.08 -7.54
CA GLY A 276 -28.35 3.58 -6.83
C GLY A 276 -29.28 4.71 -6.40
N VAL A 277 -30.55 4.38 -6.17
CA VAL A 277 -31.52 5.34 -5.66
C VAL A 277 -31.11 5.77 -4.24
N SER A 278 -30.81 7.06 -4.07
CA SER A 278 -30.39 7.61 -2.78
C SER A 278 -31.47 7.39 -1.71
N LEU A 279 -31.08 6.80 -0.58
CA LEU A 279 -31.93 6.72 0.62
C LEU A 279 -32.13 8.11 1.26
N PRO A 280 -33.17 8.32 2.08
CA PRO A 280 -33.33 9.55 2.86
C PRO A 280 -32.11 9.75 3.79
N GLY A 281 -31.29 10.76 3.52
CA GLY A 281 -30.04 10.99 4.26
C GLY A 281 -29.09 11.97 3.57
N LEU A 282 -27.87 12.08 4.11
CA LEU A 282 -26.80 12.85 3.48
C LEU A 282 -26.20 12.04 2.32
N SER A 283 -26.05 12.66 1.15
CA SER A 283 -25.31 12.05 0.04
C SER A 283 -23.83 11.84 0.42
N PRO A 284 -23.12 10.89 -0.22
CA PRO A 284 -21.69 10.68 0.05
C PRO A 284 -20.85 11.94 -0.06
N ALA A 285 -21.13 12.80 -1.06
CA ALA A 285 -20.45 14.07 -1.24
C ALA A 285 -20.75 15.08 -0.12
N GLU A 286 -22.00 15.15 0.36
CA GLU A 286 -22.37 16.03 1.48
C GLU A 286 -21.75 15.56 2.80
N PHE A 287 -21.70 14.24 3.01
CA PHE A 287 -21.03 13.64 4.15
C PHE A 287 -19.55 14.02 4.19
N CYS A 288 -18.81 13.81 3.11
CA CYS A 288 -17.39 14.18 3.02
C CYS A 288 -17.19 15.67 3.29
N ARG A 289 -18.02 16.54 2.71
CA ARG A 289 -17.94 17.99 2.92
C ARG A 289 -18.14 18.37 4.39
N ARG A 290 -19.15 17.79 5.04
CA ARG A 290 -19.44 18.05 6.47
C ARG A 290 -18.31 17.61 7.39
N HIS A 291 -17.60 16.54 7.02
CA HIS A 291 -16.47 15.99 7.76
C HIS A 291 -15.09 16.49 7.29
N ARG A 292 -15.04 17.48 6.37
CA ARG A 292 -13.80 18.04 5.79
C ARG A 292 -12.90 16.97 5.16
N LEU A 293 -13.52 16.00 4.50
CA LEU A 293 -12.85 14.95 3.75
C LEU A 293 -12.83 15.31 2.25
N PRO A 294 -11.89 14.75 1.47
CA PRO A 294 -11.95 14.80 0.02
C PRO A 294 -13.30 14.29 -0.52
N ALA A 295 -13.73 14.82 -1.67
CA ALA A 295 -14.91 14.31 -2.34
C ALA A 295 -14.73 12.81 -2.67
N PRO A 296 -15.80 12.00 -2.67
CA PRO A 296 -15.70 10.58 -3.03
C PRO A 296 -15.08 10.39 -4.41
N THR A 297 -14.02 9.59 -4.49
CA THR A 297 -13.36 9.27 -5.75
C THR A 297 -14.11 8.13 -6.44
N LEU A 298 -14.44 8.30 -7.72
CA LEU A 298 -15.06 7.25 -8.53
C LEU A 298 -14.00 6.26 -9.00
N PHE A 299 -14.31 4.97 -8.90
CA PHE A 299 -13.42 3.90 -9.32
C PHE A 299 -14.19 2.77 -10.02
N SER A 300 -13.65 2.30 -11.14
CA SER A 300 -14.15 1.11 -11.82
C SER A 300 -12.99 0.29 -12.36
N CYS A 301 -13.11 -1.03 -12.24
CA CYS A 301 -12.22 -1.98 -12.90
C CYS A 301 -12.79 -2.45 -14.26
N SER A 302 -13.96 -1.93 -14.67
CA SER A 302 -14.63 -2.26 -15.92
C SER A 302 -14.18 -1.27 -17.00
N GLY A 303 -13.28 -1.71 -17.88
CA GLY A 303 -12.82 -0.91 -19.00
C GLY A 303 -11.81 -1.66 -19.89
N PRO A 304 -11.60 -1.23 -21.13
CA PRO A 304 -10.54 -1.78 -22.00
C PRO A 304 -9.15 -1.23 -21.65
N ALA A 305 -9.07 -0.14 -20.88
CA ALA A 305 -7.83 0.47 -20.44
C ALA A 305 -7.41 -0.07 -19.06
N GLU A 306 -6.11 0.01 -18.76
CA GLU A 306 -5.59 -0.29 -17.44
C GLU A 306 -6.29 0.55 -16.36
N PRO A 307 -6.53 0.00 -15.16
CA PRO A 307 -7.11 0.75 -14.05
C PRO A 307 -6.30 2.00 -13.75
N SER A 308 -6.98 3.12 -13.50
CA SER A 308 -6.29 4.39 -13.18
C SER A 308 -5.45 4.24 -11.91
N THR A 309 -4.15 4.52 -12.03
CA THR A 309 -3.22 4.48 -10.89
C THR A 309 -3.32 5.72 -10.00
N ALA A 310 -4.04 6.76 -10.44
CA ALA A 310 -4.13 8.05 -9.76
C ALA A 310 -4.68 7.93 -8.33
N ILE A 311 -5.60 7.00 -8.09
CA ILE A 311 -6.18 6.80 -6.75
C ILE A 311 -5.16 6.25 -5.75
N PHE A 312 -4.25 5.37 -6.19
CA PHE A 312 -3.18 4.83 -5.34
C PHE A 312 -2.14 5.90 -5.04
N THR A 313 -1.80 6.74 -6.03
CA THR A 313 -0.95 7.91 -5.82
C THR A 313 -1.60 8.90 -4.84
N GLN A 314 -2.92 9.13 -4.93
CA GLN A 314 -3.66 9.97 -3.99
C GLN A 314 -3.59 9.39 -2.57
N LEU A 315 -3.87 8.09 -2.39
CA LEU A 315 -3.79 7.42 -1.09
C LEU A 315 -2.38 7.53 -0.47
N ALA A 316 -1.34 7.29 -1.25
CA ALA A 316 0.04 7.39 -0.77
C ALA A 316 0.47 8.83 -0.47
N THR A 317 -0.01 9.80 -1.25
CA THR A 317 0.21 11.23 -0.98
C THR A 317 -0.46 11.63 0.33
N MET A 318 -1.71 11.21 0.55
CA MET A 318 -2.43 11.44 1.81
C MET A 318 -1.71 10.80 3.00
N ALA A 319 -1.22 9.57 2.86
CA ALA A 319 -0.44 8.89 3.88
C ALA A 319 0.91 9.58 4.19
N THR A 320 1.56 10.14 3.16
CA THR A 320 2.85 10.81 3.29
C THR A 320 2.73 12.20 3.90
N PHE A 321 1.65 12.92 3.54
CA PHE A 321 1.37 14.29 3.97
C PHE A 321 -0.06 14.46 4.53
N PRO A 322 -0.38 13.92 5.73
CA PRO A 322 -1.72 13.96 6.29
C PRO A 322 -2.32 15.38 6.47
N HIS A 323 -1.45 16.39 6.66
CA HIS A 323 -1.86 17.79 6.83
C HIS A 323 -2.28 18.47 5.51
N LEU A 324 -1.74 18.06 4.35
CA LEU A 324 -2.07 18.66 3.06
C LEU A 324 -3.50 18.33 2.61
N VAL A 325 -4.05 17.22 3.07
CA VAL A 325 -5.44 16.81 2.82
C VAL A 325 -6.44 17.87 3.30
N HIS A 326 -6.12 18.57 4.40
CA HIS A 326 -6.95 19.66 4.92
C HIS A 326 -6.73 20.99 4.18
N GLY A 327 -5.56 21.18 3.57
CA GLY A 327 -5.17 22.42 2.86
C GLY A 327 -5.72 22.53 1.43
N GLU A 328 -5.78 21.42 0.69
CA GLU A 328 -6.28 21.43 -0.71
C GLU A 328 -7.79 21.71 -0.83
N LEU A 329 -8.55 21.42 0.24
CA LEU A 329 -9.96 21.80 0.35
C LEU A 329 -10.16 23.33 0.34
N HIS A 330 -9.16 24.11 0.77
CA HIS A 330 -9.21 25.57 0.77
C HIS A 330 -8.71 26.21 -0.53
N THR A 331 -7.70 25.64 -1.19
CA THR A 331 -7.04 26.26 -2.35
C THR A 331 -7.83 26.12 -3.64
N THR A 332 -8.48 24.97 -3.88
CA THR A 332 -9.27 24.73 -5.09
C THR A 332 -10.55 25.59 -5.14
N SER A 333 -11.20 25.82 -3.99
CA SER A 333 -12.35 26.73 -3.90
C SER A 333 -11.96 28.21 -4.02
N PHE A 334 -10.73 28.60 -3.67
CA PHE A 334 -10.32 30.01 -3.67
C PHE A 334 -10.05 30.51 -5.10
N TRP A 335 -9.27 29.78 -5.89
CA TRP A 335 -8.93 30.19 -7.27
C TRP A 335 -10.13 30.12 -8.22
N LEU A 336 -11.00 29.12 -8.10
CA LEU A 336 -12.23 29.04 -8.89
C LEU A 336 -13.20 30.19 -8.58
N ARG A 337 -13.32 30.62 -7.31
CA ARG A 337 -14.15 31.78 -6.95
C ARG A 337 -13.53 33.11 -7.38
N LEU A 338 -12.20 33.24 -7.31
CA LEU A 338 -11.50 34.46 -7.73
C LEU A 338 -11.57 34.66 -9.25
N THR A 339 -11.43 33.58 -10.03
CA THR A 339 -11.50 33.63 -11.50
C THR A 339 -12.93 33.89 -11.99
N LEU A 340 -13.95 33.26 -11.40
CA LEU A 340 -15.36 33.56 -11.72
C LEU A 340 -15.78 34.99 -11.30
N GLY A 341 -15.29 35.49 -10.16
CA GLY A 341 -15.56 36.84 -9.68
C GLY A 341 -14.85 37.94 -10.49
N ALA A 342 -13.60 37.72 -10.89
CA ALA A 342 -12.84 38.66 -11.72
C ALA A 342 -13.36 38.74 -13.17
N VAL A 343 -13.77 37.61 -13.76
CA VAL A 343 -14.36 37.60 -15.10
C VAL A 343 -15.75 38.22 -15.09
N GLY A 344 -16.58 37.93 -14.08
CA GLY A 344 -17.93 38.51 -13.97
C GLY A 344 -17.94 40.03 -13.78
N THR A 345 -17.00 40.58 -13.00
CA THR A 345 -16.89 42.03 -12.78
C THR A 345 -16.32 42.78 -13.99
N ALA A 346 -15.36 42.18 -14.71
CA ALA A 346 -14.82 42.77 -15.93
C ALA A 346 -15.87 42.86 -17.06
N VAL A 347 -16.70 41.82 -17.23
CA VAL A 347 -17.77 41.81 -18.25
C VAL A 347 -18.86 42.84 -17.92
N ALA A 348 -19.24 42.98 -16.65
CA ALA A 348 -20.22 43.98 -16.22
C ALA A 348 -19.72 45.43 -16.41
N ALA A 349 -18.43 45.69 -16.13
CA ALA A 349 -17.82 47.00 -16.34
C ALA A 349 -17.72 47.37 -17.84
N ILE A 350 -17.38 46.41 -18.69
CA ILE A 350 -17.29 46.64 -20.14
C ILE A 350 -18.68 46.89 -20.74
N LEU A 351 -19.70 46.12 -20.33
CA LEU A 351 -21.08 46.31 -20.80
C LEU A 351 -21.68 47.63 -20.32
N SER A 352 -21.44 48.03 -19.07
CA SER A 352 -21.92 49.31 -18.54
C SER A 352 -21.22 50.52 -19.18
N PHE A 353 -19.91 50.43 -19.46
CA PHE A 353 -19.18 51.49 -20.16
C PHE A 353 -19.59 51.63 -21.64
N SER A 354 -19.86 50.52 -22.32
CA SER A 354 -20.33 50.55 -23.71
C SER A 354 -21.78 51.05 -23.81
N LEU A 355 -22.67 50.66 -22.88
CA LEU A 355 -24.02 51.25 -22.77
C LEU A 355 -23.99 52.75 -22.47
N TYR A 356 -23.11 53.20 -21.56
CA TYR A 356 -22.93 54.62 -21.27
C TYR A 356 -22.47 55.41 -22.51
N ARG A 357 -21.51 54.90 -23.27
CA ARG A 357 -21.05 55.55 -24.51
C ARG A 357 -22.13 55.62 -25.58
N VAL A 358 -22.99 54.60 -25.71
CA VAL A 358 -24.09 54.60 -26.69
C VAL A 358 -25.16 55.64 -26.29
N LEU A 359 -25.49 55.76 -25.00
CA LEU A 359 -26.45 56.75 -24.51
C LEU A 359 -25.96 58.19 -24.66
N VAL A 360 -24.68 58.46 -24.38
CA VAL A 360 -24.08 59.80 -24.50
C VAL A 360 -23.94 60.25 -25.96
N LYS A 361 -23.86 59.33 -26.93
CA LYS A 361 -23.77 59.65 -28.36
C LYS A 361 -25.13 59.83 -29.05
N SER A 362 -26.23 59.57 -28.34
CA SER A 362 -27.62 59.69 -28.85
C SER A 362 -28.38 60.91 -28.33
N ARG A 363 -27.72 61.78 -27.54
CA ARG A 363 -28.13 63.15 -27.24
C ARG A 363 -27.24 64.11 -28.00
#